data_AF-A0A951BK52-F1
#
_entry.id   AF-A0A951BK52-F1
#
_cell.length_a   1.000
_cell.length_b   1.000
_cell.length_c   1.000
_cell.angle_alpha   90.00
_cell.angle_beta   90.00
_cell.angle_gamma   90.00
#
_symmetry.space_group_name_H-M   'P 1'
#
loop_
_entity.id
_entity.type
_entity.pdbx_description
1 polymer ?
#
loop_
_entity_poly.entity_id
_entity_poly.type
_entity_poly.pdbx_seq_one_letter_code
_entity_poly.pdbx_strand_id
1 'polypeptide(L)'
;MNSRKRRNAEQGFATRAIHLGYDPSDEHGALTPPIFMTSTYAFESAEAGSEMFRGERPGYVYGRTRNPTQSLLEERLASLEGGERGLAVASGMAAIGSTFFTLLNAGDEVVIDHTLYGNSFAFFTKGLTRFGVTIRLADLTDPASLPRFLTGRTKVVYFETPANPNLRVIDIAQVSMAAQAVSALVVVDNTFATPALQQPLKLGADLVLHSATKYLGGHGDLLGGIVVGRAELVDRIRGHGLRVLTGATLSPLNAFLILR
;
A
#
# COMPACT_ATOMS: atom_id res chain seq x y z
N MET A 1 6.35 3.52 24.75
CA MET A 1 5.88 4.05 23.45
C MET A 1 5.39 5.48 23.69
N ASN A 2 6.13 6.51 23.26
CA ASN A 2 5.92 7.89 23.70
C ASN A 2 4.60 8.48 23.18
N SER A 3 3.76 8.98 24.09
CA SER A 3 2.43 9.56 23.81
C SER A 3 2.46 10.81 22.91
N ARG A 4 3.64 11.42 22.69
CA ARG A 4 3.82 12.60 21.83
C ARG A 4 3.62 12.35 20.33
N LYS A 5 3.93 11.14 19.82
CA LYS A 5 3.81 10.83 18.38
C LYS A 5 2.38 10.82 17.84
N ARG A 6 1.36 10.86 18.71
CA ARG A 6 -0.05 10.82 18.32
C ARG A 6 -0.80 12.14 18.47
N ARG A 7 -0.13 13.28 18.67
CA ARG A 7 -0.79 14.59 18.87
C ARG A 7 -1.86 14.91 17.81
N ASN A 8 -1.71 14.37 16.60
CA ASN A 8 -2.62 14.64 15.48
C ASN A 8 -3.50 13.45 15.08
N ALA A 9 -3.44 12.29 15.74
CA ALA A 9 -4.15 11.09 15.27
C ALA A 9 -5.68 11.23 15.32
N GLU A 10 -6.21 12.00 16.27
CA GLU A 10 -7.65 12.26 16.44
C GLU A 10 -8.13 13.56 15.77
N GLN A 11 -7.27 14.22 14.99
CA GLN A 11 -7.60 15.49 14.33
C GLN A 11 -8.33 15.28 13.00
N GLY A 12 -8.89 16.37 12.46
CA GLY A 12 -9.54 16.39 11.15
C GLY A 12 -8.62 15.95 10.00
N PHE A 13 -9.21 15.54 8.87
CA PHE A 13 -8.47 15.03 7.71
C PHE A 13 -7.36 15.99 7.24
N ALA A 14 -7.68 17.26 7.04
CA ALA A 14 -6.72 18.27 6.57
C ALA A 14 -5.54 18.44 7.54
N THR A 15 -5.80 18.51 8.85
CA THR A 15 -4.76 18.60 9.88
C THR A 15 -3.83 17.39 9.83
N ARG A 16 -4.37 16.18 9.67
CA ARG A 16 -3.58 14.96 9.55
C ARG A 16 -2.76 14.91 8.25
N ALA A 17 -3.33 15.35 7.14
CA ALA A 17 -2.66 15.41 5.85
C ALA A 17 -1.47 16.39 5.83
N ILE A 18 -1.48 17.43 6.67
CA ILE A 18 -0.39 18.39 6.77
C ILE A 18 0.62 17.98 7.84
N HIS A 19 0.15 17.61 9.04
CA HIS A 19 0.99 17.57 10.24
C HIS A 19 1.25 16.19 10.83
N LEU A 20 0.54 15.14 10.43
CA LEU A 20 0.72 13.83 11.07
C LEU A 20 2.11 13.26 10.78
N GLY A 21 2.70 12.64 11.80
CA GLY A 21 3.98 11.92 11.74
C GLY A 21 5.22 12.81 11.90
N TYR A 22 5.05 14.13 11.98
CA TYR A 22 6.17 15.07 12.05
C TYR A 22 6.00 16.12 13.16
N ASP A 23 7.06 16.30 13.95
CA ASP A 23 7.19 17.37 14.93
C ASP A 23 8.50 18.13 14.64
N PRO A 24 8.45 19.43 14.29
CA PRO A 24 9.64 20.24 14.04
C PRO A 24 10.69 20.20 15.17
N SER A 25 10.25 20.00 16.42
CA SER A 25 11.18 19.94 17.56
C SER A 25 12.11 18.73 17.54
N ASP A 26 11.76 17.67 16.80
CA ASP A 26 12.60 16.49 16.61
C ASP A 26 13.68 16.71 15.50
N GLU A 27 13.56 17.76 14.69
CA GLU A 27 14.44 18.04 13.54
C GLU A 27 14.92 19.50 13.51
N HIS A 28 15.59 19.93 14.59
CA HIS A 28 16.21 21.26 14.73
C HIS A 28 15.27 22.46 14.52
N GLY A 29 13.96 22.28 14.70
CA GLY A 29 12.96 23.32 14.47
C GLY A 29 12.60 23.53 12.99
N ALA A 30 13.04 22.65 12.08
CA ALA A 30 12.68 22.72 10.68
C ALA A 30 11.16 22.54 10.52
N LEU A 31 10.48 23.49 9.87
CA LEU A 31 9.05 23.38 9.64
C LEU A 31 8.72 22.29 8.61
N THR A 32 9.57 22.18 7.58
CA THR A 32 9.46 21.17 6.54
C THR A 32 10.39 20.01 6.89
N PRO A 33 9.92 18.74 6.86
CA PRO A 33 10.76 17.58 7.11
C PRO A 33 11.99 17.55 6.19
N PRO A 34 13.20 17.28 6.72
CA PRO A 34 14.38 17.14 5.89
C PRO A 34 14.26 15.91 4.97
N ILE A 35 14.91 16.01 3.80
CA ILE A 35 14.95 14.92 2.83
C ILE A 35 16.18 14.05 3.13
N PHE A 36 15.95 12.81 3.58
CA PHE A 36 17.02 11.86 3.88
C PHE A 36 17.51 11.19 2.59
N MET A 37 18.32 11.90 1.80
CA MET A 37 18.93 11.40 0.55
C MET A 37 20.13 10.49 0.83
N THR A 38 19.89 9.35 1.48
CA THR A 38 20.92 8.34 1.78
C THR A 38 20.43 6.92 1.51
N SER A 39 21.37 6.05 1.14
CA SER A 39 21.13 4.62 0.94
C SER A 39 21.37 3.79 2.19
N THR A 40 22.32 4.16 3.05
CA THR A 40 22.74 3.39 4.23
C THR A 40 22.81 4.28 5.47
N TYR A 41 22.71 3.65 6.64
CA TYR A 41 22.75 4.33 7.92
C TYR A 41 23.93 3.80 8.74
N ALA A 42 24.56 4.70 9.50
CA ALA A 42 25.59 4.32 10.45
C ALA A 42 24.95 3.77 11.73
N PHE A 43 25.70 2.92 12.45
CA PHE A 43 25.31 2.38 13.74
C PHE A 43 26.25 2.90 14.82
N GLU A 44 25.74 3.06 16.04
CA GLU A 44 26.56 3.46 17.19
C GLU A 44 27.57 2.39 17.60
N SER A 45 27.26 1.11 17.34
CA SER A 45 28.16 -0.03 17.54
C SER A 45 27.78 -1.20 16.62
N ALA A 46 28.66 -2.20 16.53
CA ALA A 46 28.39 -3.43 15.77
C ALA A 46 27.20 -4.22 16.36
N GLU A 47 27.08 -4.24 17.70
CA GLU A 47 25.98 -4.85 18.43
C GLU A 47 24.65 -4.18 18.09
N ALA A 48 24.61 -2.84 18.12
CA ALA A 48 23.42 -2.07 17.74
C ALA A 48 23.00 -2.34 16.29
N GLY A 49 23.98 -2.42 15.37
CA GLY A 49 23.71 -2.83 14.00
C GLY A 49 23.09 -4.24 13.92
N SER A 50 23.68 -5.20 14.64
CA SER A 50 23.22 -6.60 14.70
C SER A 50 21.78 -6.72 15.21
N GLU A 51 21.43 -6.00 16.28
CA GLU A 51 20.07 -5.93 16.83
C GLU A 51 19.07 -5.34 15.82
N MET A 52 19.45 -4.29 15.09
CA MET A 52 18.60 -3.68 14.06
C MET A 52 18.38 -4.63 12.87
N PHE A 53 19.39 -5.39 12.44
CA PHE A 53 19.25 -6.40 11.39
C PHE A 53 18.31 -7.55 11.80
N ARG A 54 18.31 -7.93 13.08
CA ARG A 54 17.37 -8.94 13.63
C ARG A 54 15.98 -8.39 13.95
N GLY A 55 15.79 -7.07 13.88
CA GLY A 55 14.52 -6.42 14.21
C GLY A 55 14.25 -6.29 15.71
N GLU A 56 15.26 -6.50 16.55
CA GLU A 56 15.19 -6.38 18.02
C GLU A 56 15.25 -4.92 18.47
N ARG A 57 15.85 -4.05 17.65
CA ARG A 57 15.96 -2.61 17.89
C ARG A 57 15.36 -1.83 16.72
N PRO A 58 14.50 -0.81 16.97
CA PRO A 58 14.02 0.05 15.91
C PRO A 58 15.16 0.91 15.35
N GLY A 59 15.21 1.02 14.04
CA GLY A 59 16.20 1.84 13.36
C GLY A 59 16.09 1.75 11.85
N TYR A 60 16.95 2.49 11.17
CA TYR A 60 17.13 2.41 9.73
C TYR A 60 18.45 1.72 9.45
N VAL A 61 18.44 0.82 8.47
CA VAL A 61 19.61 0.02 8.08
C VAL A 61 19.94 0.29 6.61
N TYR A 62 18.93 0.20 5.74
CA TYR A 62 19.12 0.37 4.31
C TYR A 62 17.87 0.94 3.62
N GLY A 63 18.07 1.98 2.81
CA GLY A 63 17.04 2.80 2.18
C GLY A 63 16.13 2.06 1.18
N ARG A 64 16.55 0.90 0.68
CA ARG A 64 15.70 0.02 -0.16
C ARG A 64 14.45 -0.45 0.59
N THR A 65 14.58 -0.69 1.89
CA THR A 65 13.51 -1.27 2.71
C THR A 65 12.81 -0.22 3.55
N ARG A 66 13.57 0.76 4.06
CA ARG A 66 13.04 1.80 4.92
C ARG A 66 13.94 3.04 4.92
N ASN A 67 13.33 4.21 4.81
CA ASN A 67 13.97 5.52 4.90
C ASN A 67 13.09 6.48 5.71
N PRO A 68 13.66 7.46 6.46
CA PRO A 68 12.85 8.36 7.29
C PRO A 68 11.82 9.18 6.49
N THR A 69 12.20 9.74 5.34
CA THR A 69 11.29 10.53 4.49
C THR A 69 10.15 9.66 3.94
N GLN A 70 10.45 8.43 3.49
CA GLN A 70 9.43 7.46 3.10
C GLN A 70 8.52 7.09 4.29
N SER A 71 9.10 6.88 5.48
CA SER A 71 8.34 6.45 6.67
C SER A 71 7.31 7.50 7.10
N LEU A 72 7.63 8.78 6.95
CA LEU A 72 6.68 9.86 7.20
C LEU A 72 5.49 9.80 6.23
N LEU A 73 5.75 9.61 4.93
CA LEU A 73 4.70 9.42 3.92
C LEU A 73 3.83 8.19 4.22
N GLU A 74 4.46 7.08 4.57
CA GLU A 74 3.80 5.82 4.92
C GLU A 74 2.88 5.97 6.14
N GLU A 75 3.36 6.59 7.22
CA GLU A 75 2.57 6.82 8.44
C GLU A 75 1.38 7.76 8.16
N ARG A 76 1.61 8.81 7.38
CA ARG A 76 0.57 9.78 7.04
C ARG A 76 -0.54 9.14 6.21
N LEU A 77 -0.19 8.43 5.15
CA LEU A 77 -1.19 7.76 4.32
C LEU A 77 -1.88 6.59 5.02
N ALA A 78 -1.18 5.89 5.92
CA ALA A 78 -1.82 4.89 6.78
C ALA A 78 -2.96 5.50 7.59
N SER A 79 -2.72 6.65 8.21
CA SER A 79 -3.76 7.36 8.95
C SER A 79 -4.88 7.88 8.05
N LEU A 80 -4.55 8.46 6.89
CA LEU A 80 -5.56 9.01 5.99
C LEU A 80 -6.49 7.92 5.43
N GLU A 81 -6.01 6.71 5.18
CA GLU A 81 -6.85 5.55 4.81
C GLU A 81 -7.53 4.87 6.00
N GLY A 82 -7.06 5.13 7.23
CA GLY A 82 -7.53 4.44 8.43
C GLY A 82 -6.93 3.03 8.61
N GLY A 83 -5.76 2.77 8.02
CA GLY A 83 -5.01 1.53 8.18
C GLY A 83 -3.94 1.60 9.26
N GLU A 84 -3.35 0.45 9.57
CA GLU A 84 -2.34 0.31 10.63
C GLU A 84 -0.93 0.65 10.14
N ARG A 85 -0.63 0.35 8.87
CA ARG A 85 0.70 0.52 8.27
C ARG A 85 0.58 0.93 6.81
N GLY A 86 1.49 1.79 6.38
CA GLY A 86 1.72 2.14 4.99
C GLY A 86 3.05 1.61 4.48
N LEU A 87 3.16 1.46 3.15
CA LEU A 87 4.40 1.16 2.43
C LEU A 87 4.46 2.00 1.16
N ALA A 88 5.57 2.71 0.97
CA ALA A 88 5.80 3.51 -0.23
C ALA A 88 6.73 2.76 -1.20
N VAL A 89 6.37 2.76 -2.49
CA VAL A 89 7.07 2.05 -3.57
C VAL A 89 7.17 2.92 -4.82
N ALA A 90 7.99 2.50 -5.79
CA ALA A 90 8.39 3.33 -6.93
C ALA A 90 7.26 3.75 -7.88
N SER A 91 6.13 3.03 -7.91
CA SER A 91 4.98 3.33 -8.78
C SER A 91 3.72 2.57 -8.33
N GLY A 92 2.54 2.91 -8.84
CA GLY A 92 1.33 2.13 -8.62
C GLY A 92 1.47 0.65 -9.06
N MET A 93 2.14 0.39 -10.19
CA MET A 93 2.42 -0.98 -10.62
C MET A 93 3.39 -1.71 -9.69
N ALA A 94 4.31 -1.00 -9.03
CA ALA A 94 5.14 -1.59 -7.99
C ALA A 94 4.32 -1.95 -6.74
N ALA A 95 3.29 -1.17 -6.40
CA ALA A 95 2.39 -1.49 -5.29
C ALA A 95 1.61 -2.78 -5.57
N ILE A 96 1.06 -2.90 -6.79
CA ILE A 96 0.42 -4.13 -7.27
C ILE A 96 1.43 -5.29 -7.25
N GLY A 97 2.55 -5.15 -7.96
CA GLY A 97 3.55 -6.21 -8.10
C GLY A 97 4.07 -6.72 -6.74
N SER A 98 4.53 -5.82 -5.87
CA SER A 98 5.02 -6.20 -4.53
C SER A 98 3.94 -6.87 -3.68
N THR A 99 2.68 -6.42 -3.78
CA THR A 99 1.55 -7.02 -3.07
C THR A 99 1.31 -8.45 -3.56
N PHE A 100 1.07 -8.64 -4.85
CA PHE A 100 0.66 -9.93 -5.38
C PHE A 100 1.78 -10.97 -5.40
N PHE A 101 3.02 -10.57 -5.64
CA PHE A 101 4.17 -11.48 -5.49
C PHE A 101 4.44 -11.89 -4.04
N THR A 102 3.89 -11.18 -3.05
CA THR A 102 3.96 -11.58 -1.63
C THR A 102 2.84 -12.53 -1.25
N LEU A 103 1.63 -12.31 -1.78
CA LEU A 103 0.42 -12.99 -1.33
C LEU A 103 0.16 -14.32 -2.06
N LEU A 104 0.75 -14.51 -3.24
CA LEU A 104 0.40 -15.61 -4.13
C LEU A 104 1.56 -16.56 -4.39
N ASN A 105 1.22 -17.84 -4.54
CA ASN A 105 2.07 -18.91 -5.02
C ASN A 105 1.46 -19.54 -6.28
N ALA A 106 2.23 -20.39 -6.97
CA ALA A 106 1.70 -21.21 -8.04
C ALA A 106 0.56 -22.11 -7.53
N GLY A 107 -0.54 -22.17 -8.28
CA GLY A 107 -1.77 -22.90 -7.91
C GLY A 107 -2.80 -22.05 -7.17
N ASP A 108 -2.44 -20.88 -6.65
CA ASP A 108 -3.39 -19.94 -6.05
C ASP A 108 -4.28 -19.29 -7.12
N GLU A 109 -5.42 -18.77 -6.67
CA GLU A 109 -6.42 -18.16 -7.54
C GLU A 109 -6.74 -16.72 -7.11
N VAL A 110 -6.90 -15.84 -8.10
CA VAL A 110 -7.32 -14.44 -7.91
C VAL A 110 -8.60 -14.19 -8.69
N VAL A 111 -9.59 -13.58 -8.06
CA VAL A 111 -10.76 -13.03 -8.74
C VAL A 111 -10.52 -11.55 -9.00
N ILE A 112 -10.73 -11.09 -10.23
CA ILE A 112 -10.62 -9.67 -10.59
C ILE A 112 -11.87 -9.19 -11.32
N ASP A 113 -12.17 -7.89 -11.23
CA ASP A 113 -13.22 -7.27 -12.04
C ASP A 113 -12.89 -7.30 -13.54
N HIS A 114 -13.91 -7.24 -14.39
CA HIS A 114 -13.76 -7.10 -15.84
C HIS A 114 -13.03 -5.83 -16.26
N THR A 115 -13.20 -4.72 -15.52
CA THR A 115 -12.64 -3.42 -15.87
C THR A 115 -11.56 -3.04 -14.87
N LEU A 116 -10.31 -3.02 -15.34
CA LEU A 116 -9.15 -2.55 -14.59
C LEU A 116 -8.30 -1.63 -15.47
N TYR A 117 -7.40 -0.89 -14.85
CA TYR A 117 -6.29 -0.25 -15.54
C TYR A 117 -5.54 -1.28 -16.42
N GLY A 118 -5.26 -0.92 -17.67
CA GLY A 118 -4.77 -1.86 -18.68
C GLY A 118 -3.49 -2.63 -18.29
N ASN A 119 -2.55 -1.97 -17.59
CA ASN A 119 -1.34 -2.66 -17.11
C ASN A 119 -1.63 -3.56 -15.89
N SER A 120 -2.58 -3.21 -15.02
CA SER A 120 -3.05 -4.09 -13.95
C SER A 120 -3.68 -5.35 -14.56
N PHE A 121 -4.59 -5.16 -15.53
CA PHE A 121 -5.22 -6.28 -16.24
C PHE A 121 -4.20 -7.21 -16.91
N ALA A 122 -3.21 -6.62 -17.61
CA ALA A 122 -2.13 -7.39 -18.24
C ALA A 122 -1.24 -8.09 -17.20
N PHE A 123 -0.95 -7.45 -16.06
CA PHE A 123 -0.18 -8.05 -14.97
C PHE A 123 -0.87 -9.33 -14.45
N PHE A 124 -2.18 -9.32 -14.21
CA PHE A 124 -2.90 -10.52 -13.81
C PHE A 124 -2.96 -11.56 -14.94
N THR A 125 -3.52 -11.20 -16.09
CA THR A 125 -3.89 -12.16 -17.14
C THR A 125 -2.71 -12.69 -17.95
N LYS A 126 -1.62 -11.92 -18.07
CA LYS A 126 -0.42 -12.29 -18.83
C LYS A 126 0.82 -12.43 -17.97
N GLY A 127 0.89 -11.74 -16.82
CA GLY A 127 2.02 -11.81 -15.91
C GLY A 127 1.91 -13.00 -14.96
N LEU A 128 0.99 -12.93 -14.00
CA LEU A 128 0.84 -13.94 -12.94
C LEU A 128 0.47 -15.34 -13.45
N THR A 129 -0.27 -15.43 -14.56
CA THR A 129 -0.58 -16.71 -15.21
C THR A 129 0.66 -17.48 -15.66
N ARG A 130 1.74 -16.78 -16.04
CA ARG A 130 3.04 -17.41 -16.37
C ARG A 130 3.72 -18.04 -15.15
N PHE A 131 3.34 -17.64 -13.95
CA PHE A 131 3.85 -18.16 -12.68
C PHE A 131 2.85 -19.13 -12.01
N GLY A 132 1.89 -19.66 -12.77
CA GLY A 132 0.96 -20.69 -12.30
C GLY A 132 -0.19 -20.18 -11.43
N VAL A 133 -0.43 -18.87 -11.37
CA VAL A 133 -1.62 -18.31 -10.70
C VAL A 133 -2.81 -18.36 -11.64
N THR A 134 -3.96 -18.83 -11.13
CA THR A 134 -5.22 -18.83 -11.88
C THR A 134 -5.93 -17.48 -11.71
N ILE A 135 -6.38 -16.88 -12.81
CA ILE A 135 -7.16 -15.63 -12.79
C ILE A 135 -8.60 -15.93 -13.21
N ARG A 136 -9.57 -15.52 -12.38
CA ARG A 136 -10.99 -15.55 -12.69
C ARG A 136 -11.49 -14.13 -12.89
N LEU A 137 -12.18 -13.89 -14.01
CA LEU A 137 -12.89 -12.64 -14.26
C LEU A 137 -14.32 -12.78 -13.71
N ALA A 138 -14.76 -11.78 -12.95
CA ALA A 138 -16.14 -11.67 -12.46
C ALA A 138 -16.64 -10.23 -12.65
N ASP A 139 -17.96 -10.05 -12.78
CA ASP A 139 -18.57 -8.74 -12.68
C ASP A 139 -18.81 -8.43 -11.20
N LEU A 140 -17.96 -7.59 -10.61
CA LEU A 140 -18.05 -7.25 -9.20
C LEU A 140 -19.07 -6.15 -8.90
N THR A 141 -19.72 -5.58 -9.92
CA THR A 141 -20.88 -4.68 -9.73
C THR A 141 -22.16 -5.43 -9.35
N ASP A 142 -22.16 -6.76 -9.50
CA ASP A 142 -23.14 -7.68 -8.92
C ASP A 142 -22.47 -8.60 -7.89
N PRO A 143 -22.24 -8.12 -6.65
CA PRO A 143 -21.60 -8.91 -5.60
C PRO A 143 -22.31 -10.23 -5.27
N ALA A 144 -23.61 -10.35 -5.55
CA ALA A 144 -24.37 -11.57 -5.33
C ALA A 144 -23.92 -12.71 -6.27
N SER A 145 -23.29 -12.39 -7.39
CA SER A 145 -22.72 -13.37 -8.32
C SER A 145 -21.34 -13.88 -7.90
N LEU A 146 -20.60 -13.12 -7.09
CA LEU A 146 -19.21 -13.41 -6.70
C LEU A 146 -19.00 -14.82 -6.10
N PRO A 147 -19.88 -15.37 -5.24
CA PRO A 147 -19.69 -16.70 -4.68
C PRO A 147 -19.50 -17.82 -5.71
N ARG A 148 -20.00 -17.66 -6.94
CA ARG A 148 -19.82 -18.64 -8.03
C ARG A 148 -18.40 -18.69 -8.58
N PHE A 149 -17.63 -17.64 -8.35
CA PHE A 149 -16.23 -17.51 -8.77
C PHE A 149 -15.25 -17.81 -7.62
N LEU A 150 -15.74 -17.91 -6.39
CA LEU A 150 -14.90 -18.22 -5.22
C LEU A 150 -14.71 -19.74 -5.10
N THR A 151 -13.48 -20.14 -4.82
CA THR A 151 -13.09 -21.53 -4.57
C THR A 151 -12.21 -21.60 -3.32
N GLY A 152 -11.93 -22.81 -2.82
CA GLY A 152 -10.96 -23.00 -1.73
C GLY A 152 -9.52 -22.58 -2.08
N ARG A 153 -9.22 -22.31 -3.36
CA ARG A 153 -7.93 -21.78 -3.83
C ARG A 153 -7.91 -20.27 -3.99
N THR A 154 -9.06 -19.60 -3.90
CA THR A 154 -9.13 -18.14 -4.04
C THR A 154 -8.41 -17.49 -2.86
N LYS A 155 -7.34 -16.75 -3.15
CA LYS A 155 -6.55 -16.03 -2.15
C LYS A 155 -6.84 -14.55 -2.10
N VAL A 156 -7.19 -13.96 -3.25
CA VAL A 156 -7.41 -12.52 -3.35
C VAL A 156 -8.60 -12.22 -4.28
N VAL A 157 -9.42 -11.25 -3.89
CA VAL A 157 -10.33 -10.54 -4.77
C VAL A 157 -9.78 -9.12 -4.97
N TYR A 158 -9.55 -8.72 -6.22
CA TYR A 158 -8.96 -7.42 -6.56
C TYR A 158 -9.84 -6.61 -7.50
N PHE A 159 -10.01 -5.32 -7.22
CA PHE A 159 -10.76 -4.41 -8.07
C PHE A 159 -10.42 -2.94 -7.87
N GLU A 160 -10.90 -2.13 -8.81
CA GLU A 160 -10.82 -0.67 -8.83
C GLU A 160 -12.25 -0.12 -8.64
N THR A 161 -12.44 0.86 -7.75
CA THR A 161 -13.75 1.54 -7.63
C THR A 161 -13.57 3.00 -7.19
N PRO A 162 -13.98 3.99 -8.00
CA PRO A 162 -14.49 3.84 -9.38
C PRO A 162 -13.45 3.28 -10.36
N ALA A 163 -13.88 2.40 -11.27
CA ALA A 163 -13.00 1.83 -12.29
C ALA A 163 -12.91 2.71 -13.56
N ASN A 164 -11.71 2.95 -14.06
CA ASN A 164 -11.49 3.65 -15.33
C ASN A 164 -11.67 2.68 -16.52
N PRO A 165 -12.34 3.05 -17.64
CA PRO A 165 -12.81 4.40 -18.01
C PRO A 165 -14.30 4.68 -17.78
N ASN A 166 -15.09 3.67 -17.42
CA ASN A 166 -16.55 3.77 -17.37
C ASN A 166 -17.11 4.15 -15.99
N LEU A 167 -16.24 4.43 -15.01
CA LEU A 167 -16.58 4.82 -13.64
C LEU A 167 -17.50 3.81 -12.93
N ARG A 168 -17.32 2.52 -13.21
CA ARG A 168 -18.05 1.45 -12.51
C ARG A 168 -17.77 1.52 -11.02
N VAL A 169 -18.82 1.39 -10.23
CA VAL A 169 -18.77 1.40 -8.76
C VAL A 169 -19.07 0.00 -8.26
N ILE A 170 -18.24 -0.47 -7.34
CA ILE A 170 -18.33 -1.79 -6.72
C ILE A 170 -18.62 -1.61 -5.23
N ASP A 171 -19.59 -2.36 -4.70
CA ASP A 171 -19.90 -2.36 -3.27
C ASP A 171 -18.82 -3.15 -2.51
N ILE A 172 -17.86 -2.40 -1.94
CA ILE A 172 -16.72 -2.96 -1.22
C ILE A 172 -17.18 -3.84 -0.05
N ALA A 173 -18.22 -3.42 0.69
CA ALA A 173 -18.66 -4.13 1.88
C ALA A 173 -19.28 -5.50 1.52
N GLN A 174 -20.08 -5.55 0.46
CA GLN A 174 -20.63 -6.83 -0.01
C GLN A 174 -19.57 -7.76 -0.59
N VAL A 175 -18.60 -7.23 -1.35
CA VAL A 175 -17.48 -8.05 -1.85
C VAL A 175 -16.63 -8.60 -0.71
N SER A 176 -16.33 -7.78 0.30
CA SER A 176 -15.59 -8.21 1.50
C SER A 176 -16.32 -9.28 2.29
N MET A 177 -17.64 -9.14 2.47
CA MET A 177 -18.45 -10.16 3.13
C MET A 177 -18.43 -11.51 2.37
N ALA A 178 -18.54 -11.48 1.04
CA ALA A 178 -18.49 -12.69 0.23
C ALA A 178 -17.10 -13.35 0.24
N ALA A 179 -16.03 -12.55 0.14
CA ALA A 179 -14.65 -13.04 0.16
C ALA A 179 -14.28 -13.71 1.50
N GLN A 180 -14.83 -13.23 2.61
CA GLN A 180 -14.63 -13.81 3.94
C GLN A 180 -15.04 -15.29 4.02
N ALA A 181 -16.07 -15.71 3.27
CA ALA A 181 -16.57 -17.09 3.28
C ALA A 181 -15.52 -18.12 2.85
N VAL A 182 -14.51 -17.71 2.07
CA VAL A 182 -13.37 -18.55 1.64
C VAL A 182 -12.04 -18.05 2.19
N SER A 183 -12.06 -17.10 3.14
CA SER A 183 -10.85 -16.45 3.69
C SER A 183 -9.96 -15.80 2.63
N ALA A 184 -10.55 -15.30 1.54
CA ALA A 184 -9.82 -14.52 0.54
C ALA A 184 -9.65 -13.08 1.02
N LEU A 185 -8.47 -12.50 0.76
CA LEU A 185 -8.20 -11.09 1.04
C LEU A 185 -8.88 -10.20 -0.01
N VAL A 186 -9.36 -9.04 0.41
CA VAL A 186 -9.85 -8.01 -0.52
C VAL A 186 -8.84 -6.89 -0.68
N VAL A 187 -8.40 -6.66 -1.91
CA VAL A 187 -7.43 -5.62 -2.27
C VAL A 187 -8.09 -4.62 -3.21
N VAL A 188 -8.21 -3.36 -2.78
CA VAL A 188 -8.87 -2.31 -3.56
C VAL A 188 -7.85 -1.30 -4.05
N ASP A 189 -7.80 -1.04 -5.36
CA ASP A 189 -7.10 0.13 -5.87
C ASP A 189 -8.01 1.36 -5.72
N ASN A 190 -7.60 2.27 -4.85
CA ASN A 190 -8.34 3.47 -4.45
C ASN A 190 -7.76 4.74 -5.08
N THR A 191 -6.95 4.60 -6.14
CA THR A 191 -6.26 5.72 -6.81
C THR A 191 -7.22 6.83 -7.22
N PHE A 192 -8.40 6.49 -7.71
CA PHE A 192 -9.34 7.45 -8.29
C PHE A 192 -10.01 8.31 -7.21
N ALA A 193 -10.46 7.70 -6.11
CA ALA A 193 -11.17 8.39 -5.05
C ALA A 193 -10.23 9.05 -4.04
N THR A 194 -9.04 8.47 -3.81
CA THR A 194 -8.11 8.84 -2.73
C THR A 194 -8.74 8.63 -1.33
N PRO A 195 -7.94 8.63 -0.24
CA PRO A 195 -8.50 8.61 1.12
C PRO A 195 -9.40 9.81 1.45
N ALA A 196 -9.38 10.88 0.64
CA ALA A 196 -10.22 12.05 0.86
C ALA A 196 -11.71 11.79 0.55
N LEU A 197 -12.01 10.87 -0.39
CA LEU A 197 -13.38 10.61 -0.83
C LEU A 197 -13.87 9.18 -0.49
N GLN A 198 -12.96 8.22 -0.36
CA GLN A 198 -13.30 6.83 -0.05
C GLN A 198 -12.21 6.18 0.79
N GLN A 199 -12.59 5.43 1.82
CA GLN A 199 -11.67 4.69 2.69
C GLN A 199 -12.05 3.20 2.68
N PRO A 200 -11.62 2.40 1.68
CA PRO A 200 -12.06 1.01 1.52
C PRO A 200 -11.79 0.12 2.74
N LEU A 201 -10.74 0.40 3.51
CA LEU A 201 -10.43 -0.34 4.74
C LEU A 201 -11.58 -0.27 5.77
N LYS A 202 -12.28 0.87 5.86
CA LYS A 202 -13.45 1.03 6.73
C LYS A 202 -14.68 0.27 6.23
N LEU A 203 -14.67 -0.11 4.95
CA LEU A 203 -15.73 -0.88 4.30
C LEU A 203 -15.41 -2.38 4.27
N GLY A 204 -14.30 -2.80 4.90
CA GLY A 204 -13.94 -4.22 5.04
C GLY A 204 -12.88 -4.72 4.06
N ALA A 205 -12.23 -3.86 3.27
CA ALA A 205 -11.06 -4.26 2.49
C ALA A 205 -9.86 -4.56 3.41
N ASP A 206 -9.01 -5.50 3.01
CA ASP A 206 -7.79 -5.86 3.76
C ASP A 206 -6.61 -4.95 3.43
N LEU A 207 -6.51 -4.56 2.16
CA LEU A 207 -5.45 -3.71 1.63
C LEU A 207 -6.02 -2.70 0.64
N VAL A 208 -5.43 -1.51 0.64
CA VAL A 208 -5.66 -0.46 -0.34
C VAL A 208 -4.36 -0.18 -1.07
N LEU A 209 -4.45 -0.07 -2.39
CA LEU A 209 -3.36 0.32 -3.27
C LEU A 209 -3.63 1.69 -3.89
N HIS A 210 -2.56 2.45 -4.12
CA HIS A 210 -2.62 3.69 -4.89
C HIS A 210 -1.49 3.79 -5.89
N SER A 211 -1.79 4.37 -7.05
CA SER A 211 -0.82 5.08 -7.88
C SER A 211 -0.70 6.51 -7.37
N ALA A 212 0.29 6.76 -6.50
CA ALA A 212 0.55 8.10 -5.99
C ALA A 212 1.03 9.07 -7.08
N THR A 213 1.37 8.58 -8.26
CA THR A 213 1.55 9.38 -9.49
C THR A 213 0.33 10.26 -9.84
N LYS A 214 -0.86 9.90 -9.38
CA LYS A 214 -2.12 10.58 -9.72
C LYS A 214 -2.43 11.67 -8.70
N TYR A 215 -3.63 11.67 -8.11
CA TYR A 215 -4.08 12.76 -7.24
C TYR A 215 -3.24 12.97 -5.98
N LEU A 216 -2.62 11.91 -5.43
CA LEU A 216 -1.73 12.06 -4.26
C LEU A 216 -0.48 12.88 -4.60
N GLY A 217 0.11 12.68 -5.78
CA GLY A 217 1.23 13.48 -6.28
C GLY A 217 0.77 14.81 -6.84
N GLY A 218 -0.40 14.87 -7.50
CA GLY A 218 -1.13 16.08 -7.89
C GLY A 218 -0.52 16.93 -9.01
N HIS A 219 0.79 16.83 -9.24
CA HIS A 219 1.57 17.81 -10.01
C HIS A 219 2.22 17.24 -11.28
N GLY A 220 2.07 15.94 -11.55
CA GLY A 220 2.50 15.31 -12.81
C GLY A 220 4.01 15.19 -13.00
N ASP A 221 4.80 15.26 -11.92
CA ASP A 221 6.26 15.36 -11.92
C ASP A 221 6.97 14.16 -11.26
N LEU A 222 6.22 13.14 -10.82
CA LEU A 222 6.75 12.00 -10.08
C LEU A 222 6.07 10.67 -10.40
N LEU A 223 6.78 9.58 -10.07
CA LEU A 223 6.20 8.25 -9.93
C LEU A 223 6.23 7.82 -8.46
N GLY A 224 5.15 7.19 -8.03
CA GLY A 224 5.04 6.61 -6.69
C GLY A 224 3.83 5.69 -6.59
N GLY A 225 3.90 4.74 -5.65
CA GLY A 225 2.79 3.89 -5.29
C GLY A 225 2.75 3.66 -3.80
N ILE A 226 1.57 3.33 -3.28
CA ILE A 226 1.33 3.18 -1.85
C ILE A 226 0.53 1.91 -1.62
N VAL A 227 0.87 1.19 -0.56
CA VAL A 227 0.08 0.09 0.01
C VAL A 227 -0.30 0.47 1.43
N VAL A 228 -1.56 0.33 1.80
CA VAL A 228 -2.03 0.53 3.18
C VAL A 228 -2.92 -0.64 3.63
N GLY A 229 -2.79 -1.09 4.87
CA GLY A 229 -3.70 -2.05 5.48
C GLY A 229 -3.23 -2.52 6.84
N ARG A 230 -3.53 -3.78 7.18
CA ARG A 230 -3.07 -4.44 8.41
C ARG A 230 -1.54 -4.51 8.46
N ALA A 231 -0.96 -4.24 9.64
CA ALA A 231 0.49 -4.17 9.82
C ALA A 231 1.20 -5.45 9.39
N GLU A 232 0.65 -6.61 9.77
CA GLU A 232 1.21 -7.92 9.39
C GLU A 232 1.34 -8.09 7.87
N LEU A 233 0.29 -7.74 7.10
CA LEU A 233 0.29 -7.86 5.65
C LEU A 233 1.29 -6.90 5.01
N VAL A 234 1.29 -5.64 5.43
CA VAL A 234 2.17 -4.61 4.86
C VAL A 234 3.64 -4.89 5.20
N ASP A 235 3.94 -5.39 6.40
CA ASP A 235 5.29 -5.76 6.81
C ASP A 235 5.79 -6.99 6.02
N ARG A 236 4.91 -7.96 5.71
CA ARG A 236 5.22 -9.06 4.77
C ARG A 236 5.51 -8.53 3.36
N ILE A 237 4.70 -7.60 2.86
CA ILE A 237 4.89 -7.00 1.52
C ILE A 237 6.22 -6.22 1.47
N ARG A 238 6.55 -5.48 2.52
CA ARG A 238 7.84 -4.79 2.65
C ARG A 238 9.01 -5.77 2.66
N GLY A 239 8.94 -6.79 3.52
CA GLY A 239 10.03 -7.73 3.78
C GLY A 239 10.28 -8.75 2.66
N HIS A 240 9.26 -9.05 1.86
CA HIS A 240 9.31 -10.03 0.78
C HIS A 240 9.11 -9.37 -0.60
N GLY A 241 7.90 -8.88 -0.88
CA GLY A 241 7.56 -8.30 -2.18
C GLY A 241 8.47 -7.16 -2.61
N LEU A 242 8.62 -6.12 -1.79
CA LEU A 242 9.50 -5.00 -2.08
C LEU A 242 10.98 -5.42 -1.97
N ARG A 243 11.40 -5.93 -0.82
CA ARG A 243 12.82 -6.16 -0.54
C ARG A 243 13.45 -7.26 -1.42
N VAL A 244 12.73 -8.36 -1.65
CA VAL A 244 13.28 -9.57 -2.26
C VAL A 244 12.91 -9.68 -3.73
N LEU A 245 11.65 -9.37 -4.09
CA LEU A 245 11.11 -9.73 -5.41
C LEU A 245 11.14 -8.59 -6.42
N THR A 246 10.79 -7.37 -6.02
CA THR A 246 10.67 -6.24 -6.97
C THR A 246 11.82 -5.24 -6.89
N GLY A 247 12.39 -5.01 -5.70
CA GLY A 247 13.36 -3.94 -5.46
C GLY A 247 12.84 -2.53 -5.72
N ALA A 248 11.53 -2.37 -5.94
CA ALA A 248 10.88 -1.16 -6.46
C ALA A 248 10.74 -0.05 -5.40
N THR A 249 11.89 0.45 -4.95
CA THR A 249 12.02 1.43 -3.88
C THR A 249 11.67 2.83 -4.37
N LEU A 250 10.85 3.57 -3.61
CA LEU A 250 10.56 4.97 -3.90
C LEU A 250 11.78 5.86 -3.58
N SER A 251 12.13 6.81 -4.44
CA SER A 251 13.16 7.82 -4.09
C SER A 251 12.71 8.66 -2.88
N PRO A 252 13.59 8.97 -1.91
CA PRO A 252 13.26 9.92 -0.83
C PRO A 252 12.81 11.29 -1.36
N LEU A 253 13.33 11.73 -2.50
CA LEU A 253 12.88 12.94 -3.18
C LEU A 253 11.43 12.83 -3.64
N ASN A 254 11.04 11.71 -4.26
CA ASN A 254 9.64 11.52 -4.68
C ASN A 254 8.71 11.39 -3.47
N ALA A 255 9.16 10.74 -2.39
CA ALA A 255 8.39 10.69 -1.15
C ALA A 255 8.14 12.09 -0.58
N PHE A 256 9.17 12.95 -0.60
CA PHE A 256 9.04 14.35 -0.24
C PHE A 256 8.08 15.12 -1.16
N LEU A 257 8.17 14.93 -2.49
CA LEU A 257 7.28 15.61 -3.44
C LEU A 257 5.80 15.21 -3.27
N ILE A 258 5.52 13.95 -2.88
CA ILE A 258 4.15 13.52 -2.53
C ILE A 258 3.68 14.14 -1.19
N LEU A 259 4.59 14.41 -0.27
CA LEU A 259 4.28 15.03 1.03
C LEU A 259 4.05 16.56 0.96
N ARG A 260 4.46 17.19 -0.14
CA ARG A 260 4.57 18.65 -0.30
C ARG A 260 3.22 19.36 -0.46
#